data_AF-A0A146LSJ0-F1
#
_entry.id   AF-A0A146LSJ0-F1
#
_cell.length_a   1.000
_cell.length_b   1.000
_cell.length_c   1.000
_cell.angle_alpha   90.00
_cell.angle_beta   90.00
_cell.angle_gamma   90.00
#
_symmetry.space_group_name_H-M   'P 1'
#
loop_
_entity.id
_entity.type
_entity.pdbx_description
1 polymer ?
#
loop_
_entity_poly.entity_id
_entity_poly.type
_entity_poly.pdbx_seq_one_letter_code
_entity_poly.pdbx_strand_id
1 'polypeptide(L)'
;MTTVLYAAYDAYTQLLEGVIDPRTKDLPLMGGPIPVILLLICFNYFITTLGPALMKDRPPFELKKPMIVYNALQVVVNAWMVHMGMTRIWLTGQYGMGCFPVDRSESPDAMLTTKMVYVYFLTKLSDLTDTVFMVLRKKNVQISFLHQYHHIGMAMAGWVAAALIPGGSHVLFFGTINCFVHTVMYFYYLVTILKPEYRQSTIKRRITELQLAQFVITTIHAIAGMLTPDCEFPTWALTIFIPQDIFMFALFWDFYVKTYLKPKAKTPEGAEPKKSS
;
A
#
# COMPACT_ATOMS: atom_id res chain seq x y z
N MET A 1 30.01 27.11 4.23
CA MET A 1 28.72 26.38 4.33
C MET A 1 28.40 25.62 3.05
N THR A 2 28.57 26.22 1.87
CA THR A 2 28.42 25.57 0.56
C THR A 2 29.34 24.36 0.38
N THR A 3 30.63 24.44 0.73
CA THR A 3 31.58 23.31 0.59
C THR A 3 31.21 22.08 1.43
N VAL A 4 30.66 22.29 2.62
CA VAL A 4 30.22 21.19 3.51
C VAL A 4 28.95 20.54 2.96
N LEU A 5 28.01 21.35 2.44
CA LEU A 5 26.80 20.85 1.79
C LEU A 5 27.13 20.07 0.50
N TYR A 6 28.07 20.56 -0.31
CA TYR A 6 28.55 19.84 -1.49
C TYR A 6 29.23 18.52 -1.11
N ALA A 7 30.13 18.52 -0.13
CA ALA A 7 30.78 17.29 0.32
C ALA A 7 29.78 16.27 0.91
N ALA A 8 28.76 16.74 1.64
CA ALA A 8 27.69 15.89 2.15
C ALA A 8 26.81 15.34 1.03
N TYR A 9 26.51 16.16 0.02
CA TYR A 9 25.76 15.74 -1.15
C TYR A 9 26.52 14.70 -1.99
N ASP A 10 27.82 14.92 -2.23
CA ASP A 10 28.65 13.97 -2.96
C ASP A 10 28.78 12.64 -2.21
N ALA A 11 29.01 12.68 -0.89
CA ALA A 11 29.05 11.48 -0.06
C ALA A 11 27.70 10.73 -0.06
N TYR A 12 26.58 11.46 -0.06
CA TYR A 12 25.24 10.88 -0.16
C TYR A 12 25.02 10.22 -1.53
N THR A 13 25.39 10.89 -2.62
CA THR A 13 25.26 10.35 -3.98
C THR A 13 26.13 9.10 -4.15
N GLN A 14 27.38 9.12 -3.70
CA GLN A 14 28.27 7.96 -3.72
C GLN A 14 27.75 6.77 -2.91
N LEU A 15 27.06 7.02 -1.79
CA LEU A 15 26.44 5.96 -0.98
C LEU A 15 25.26 5.29 -1.71
N LEU A 16 24.54 6.05 -2.55
CA LEU A 16 23.41 5.55 -3.31
C LEU A 16 23.81 4.93 -4.66
N GLU A 17 24.96 5.33 -5.19
CA GLU A 17 25.56 4.73 -6.38
C GLU A 17 25.79 3.23 -6.19
N GLY A 18 25.29 2.43 -7.12
CA GLY A 18 25.36 0.97 -7.06
C GLY A 18 24.29 0.29 -6.19
N VAL A 19 23.51 1.04 -5.41
CA VAL A 19 22.37 0.53 -4.63
C VAL A 19 21.06 0.72 -5.38
N ILE A 20 20.83 1.93 -5.91
CA ILE A 20 19.63 2.26 -6.68
C ILE A 20 19.77 1.75 -8.11
N ASP A 21 18.71 1.11 -8.60
CA ASP A 21 18.63 0.63 -9.97
C ASP A 21 18.71 1.81 -10.96
N PRO A 22 19.68 1.80 -11.89
CA PRO A 22 19.90 2.93 -12.79
C PRO A 22 18.70 3.21 -13.70
N ARG A 23 17.81 2.23 -13.91
CA ARG A 23 16.61 2.37 -14.76
C ARG A 23 15.51 3.18 -14.07
N THR A 24 15.56 3.33 -12.74
CA THR A 24 14.56 4.09 -11.98
C THR A 24 15.10 5.39 -11.40
N LYS A 25 16.42 5.56 -11.27
CA LYS A 25 17.06 6.71 -10.59
C LYS A 25 16.52 8.09 -11.00
N ASP A 26 16.23 8.30 -12.28
CA ASP A 26 15.82 9.59 -12.84
C ASP A 26 14.30 9.81 -12.79
N LEU A 27 13.55 8.80 -12.35
CA LEU A 27 12.11 8.91 -12.17
C LEU A 27 11.78 9.78 -10.94
N PRO A 28 10.62 10.47 -10.94
CA PRO A 28 10.20 11.26 -9.79
C PRO A 28 10.23 10.46 -8.48
N LEU A 29 10.88 11.05 -7.47
CA LEU A 29 11.08 10.50 -6.11
C LEU A 29 12.04 9.29 -6.00
N MET A 30 12.72 8.89 -7.08
CA MET A 30 13.63 7.73 -7.08
C MET A 30 15.11 8.08 -6.90
N GLY A 31 15.50 9.35 -6.97
CA GLY A 31 16.91 9.78 -6.80
C GLY A 31 17.49 9.53 -5.40
N GLY A 32 16.69 9.03 -4.46
CA GLY A 32 17.11 8.62 -3.12
C GLY A 32 15.95 8.57 -2.13
N PRO A 33 16.18 8.06 -0.90
CA PRO A 33 15.11 7.85 0.06
C PRO A 33 14.63 9.13 0.74
N ILE A 34 15.48 10.18 0.79
CA ILE A 34 15.21 11.41 1.55
C ILE A 34 13.87 12.07 1.16
N PRO A 35 13.55 12.29 -0.13
CA PRO A 35 12.28 12.91 -0.52
C PRO A 35 11.06 12.14 -0.02
N VAL A 36 11.08 10.80 -0.09
CA VAL A 36 9.97 9.96 0.37
C VAL A 36 9.88 9.93 1.89
N ILE A 37 11.01 9.86 2.59
CA ILE A 37 11.04 9.96 4.06
C ILE A 37 10.44 11.29 4.52
N LEU A 38 10.86 12.40 3.92
CA LEU A 38 10.33 13.73 4.25
C LEU A 38 8.84 13.82 3.96
N LEU A 39 8.39 13.31 2.81
CA LEU A 39 6.97 13.24 2.46
C LEU A 39 6.18 12.48 3.52
N LEU A 40 6.66 11.31 3.95
CA LEU A 40 5.99 10.48 4.95
C LEU A 40 5.99 11.12 6.34
N ILE A 41 7.06 11.82 6.74
CA ILE A 41 7.11 12.60 7.98
C ILE A 41 6.09 13.74 7.94
N CYS A 42 6.06 14.51 6.85
CA CYS A 42 5.10 15.59 6.66
C CYS A 42 3.66 15.07 6.64
N PHE A 43 3.41 13.96 5.95
CA PHE A 43 2.12 13.29 5.92
C PHE A 43 1.70 12.84 7.31
N ASN A 44 2.59 12.20 8.07
CA ASN A 44 2.31 11.74 9.43
C ASN A 44 1.99 12.91 10.38
N TYR A 45 2.77 13.99 10.29
CA TYR A 45 2.50 15.23 11.02
C TYR A 45 1.14 15.83 10.63
N PHE A 46 0.80 15.82 9.34
CA PHE A 46 -0.48 16.30 8.84
C PHE A 46 -1.65 15.51 9.43
N ILE A 47 -1.62 14.17 9.36
CA ILE A 47 -2.76 13.36 9.80
C ILE A 47 -2.95 13.33 11.33
N THR A 48 -1.86 13.48 12.10
CA THR A 48 -1.91 13.38 13.57
C THR A 48 -2.12 14.73 14.24
N THR A 49 -1.56 15.80 13.68
CA THR A 49 -1.44 17.10 14.37
C THR A 49 -2.05 18.23 13.57
N LEU A 50 -1.47 18.57 12.43
CA LEU A 50 -1.84 19.79 11.68
C LEU A 50 -3.26 19.70 11.11
N GLY A 51 -3.62 18.62 10.43
CA GLY A 51 -4.93 18.44 9.84
C GLY A 51 -6.07 18.46 10.86
N PRO A 52 -6.01 17.67 11.95
CA PRO A 52 -6.99 17.75 13.04
C PRO A 52 -7.09 19.14 13.67
N ALA A 53 -5.96 19.84 13.87
CA ALA A 53 -5.94 21.20 14.39
C ALA A 53 -6.63 22.20 13.43
N LEU A 54 -6.32 22.14 12.14
CA LEU A 54 -6.95 22.99 11.11
C LEU A 54 -8.45 22.72 10.97
N MET A 55 -8.89 21.48 11.24
CA MET A 55 -10.28 21.05 11.15
C MET A 55 -11.07 21.25 12.45
N LYS A 56 -10.43 21.66 13.56
CA LYS A 56 -11.06 21.76 14.89
C LYS A 56 -12.36 22.57 14.83
N ASP A 57 -12.25 23.80 14.32
CA ASP A 57 -13.34 24.78 14.26
C ASP A 57 -14.02 24.86 12.89
N ARG A 58 -13.78 23.86 12.02
CA ARG A 58 -14.39 23.77 10.69
C ARG A 58 -15.42 22.63 10.62
N PRO A 59 -16.51 22.79 9.84
CA PRO A 59 -17.36 21.67 9.48
C PRO A 59 -16.60 20.66 8.62
N PRO A 60 -16.98 19.37 8.63
CA PRO A 60 -16.38 18.37 7.75
C PRO A 60 -16.62 18.75 6.27
N PHE A 61 -15.60 18.59 5.43
CA PHE A 61 -15.71 18.92 4.01
C PHE A 61 -16.59 17.93 3.25
N GLU A 62 -17.41 18.44 2.33
CA GLU A 62 -18.22 17.64 1.40
C GLU A 62 -17.39 17.19 0.19
N LEU A 63 -16.61 16.12 0.36
CA LEU A 63 -15.64 15.63 -0.65
C LEU A 63 -16.19 14.53 -1.56
N LYS A 64 -17.51 14.41 -1.70
CA LYS A 64 -18.15 13.31 -2.46
C LYS A 64 -17.64 13.20 -3.90
N LYS A 65 -17.61 14.31 -4.66
CA LYS A 65 -17.16 14.32 -6.06
C LYS A 65 -15.66 13.98 -6.19
N PRO A 66 -14.74 14.63 -5.45
CA PRO A 66 -13.33 14.23 -5.43
C PRO A 66 -13.12 12.75 -5.11
N MET A 67 -13.82 12.23 -4.11
CA MET A 67 -13.72 10.82 -3.75
C MET A 67 -14.22 9.88 -4.86
N ILE A 68 -15.28 10.22 -5.59
CA ILE A 68 -15.74 9.40 -6.73
C ILE A 68 -14.64 9.32 -7.79
N VAL A 69 -14.08 10.46 -8.20
CA VAL A 69 -13.02 10.51 -9.21
C VAL A 69 -11.79 9.72 -8.73
N TYR A 70 -11.36 9.96 -7.50
CA TYR A 70 -10.24 9.26 -6.89
C TYR A 70 -10.44 7.74 -6.86
N ASN A 71 -11.57 7.25 -6.35
CA ASN A 71 -11.83 5.80 -6.27
C ASN A 71 -11.94 5.17 -7.67
N ALA A 72 -12.52 5.88 -8.65
CA ALA A 72 -12.58 5.41 -10.04
C ALA A 72 -11.18 5.31 -10.67
N LEU A 73 -10.32 6.31 -10.47
CA LEU A 73 -8.92 6.27 -10.93
C LEU A 73 -8.15 5.13 -10.26
N GLN A 74 -8.33 4.93 -8.95
CA GLN A 74 -7.71 3.82 -8.23
C GLN A 74 -8.15 2.46 -8.79
N VAL A 75 -9.45 2.28 -9.09
CA VAL A 75 -9.94 1.05 -9.74
C VAL A 75 -9.27 0.85 -11.10
N VAL A 76 -9.22 1.88 -11.93
CA VAL A 76 -8.64 1.79 -13.29
C VAL A 76 -7.16 1.44 -13.24
N VAL A 77 -6.36 2.14 -12.42
CA VAL A 77 -4.91 1.91 -12.36
C VAL A 77 -4.59 0.53 -11.78
N ASN A 78 -5.28 0.11 -10.72
CA ASN A 78 -5.06 -1.22 -10.15
C ASN A 78 -5.54 -2.33 -11.09
N ALA A 79 -6.67 -2.17 -11.79
CA ALA A 79 -7.15 -3.14 -12.77
C ALA A 79 -6.20 -3.24 -13.98
N TRP A 80 -5.66 -2.11 -14.43
CA TRP A 80 -4.65 -2.08 -15.49
C TRP A 80 -3.38 -2.82 -15.06
N MET A 81 -2.89 -2.60 -13.83
CA MET A 81 -1.75 -3.32 -13.26
C MET A 81 -1.98 -4.84 -13.23
N VAL A 82 -3.18 -5.27 -12.80
CA VAL A 82 -3.56 -6.70 -12.83
C VAL A 82 -3.58 -7.23 -14.26
N HIS A 83 -4.19 -6.50 -15.20
CA HIS A 83 -4.26 -6.90 -16.60
C HIS A 83 -2.86 -7.06 -17.21
N MET A 84 -1.96 -6.10 -16.96
CA MET A 84 -0.57 -6.16 -17.41
C MET A 84 0.17 -7.32 -16.75
N GLY A 85 -0.01 -7.53 -15.44
CA GLY A 85 0.59 -8.66 -14.74
C GLY A 85 0.16 -9.99 -15.34
N MET A 86 -1.14 -10.19 -15.53
CA MET A 86 -1.66 -11.44 -16.09
C MET A 86 -1.20 -11.65 -17.54
N THR A 87 -1.38 -10.66 -18.41
CA THR A 87 -1.17 -10.83 -19.86
C THR A 87 0.28 -10.74 -20.31
N ARG A 88 1.15 -10.12 -19.51
CA ARG A 88 2.56 -9.92 -19.89
C ARG A 88 3.51 -10.78 -19.10
N ILE A 89 3.18 -11.11 -17.85
CA ILE A 89 4.09 -11.80 -16.92
C ILE A 89 3.64 -13.25 -16.68
N TRP A 90 2.41 -13.45 -16.18
CA TRP A 90 1.99 -14.75 -15.66
C TRP A 90 1.49 -15.71 -16.74
N LEU A 91 0.63 -15.25 -17.67
CA LEU A 91 0.04 -16.11 -18.71
C LEU A 91 1.00 -16.40 -19.87
N THR A 92 2.01 -15.55 -20.07
CA THR A 92 3.06 -15.73 -21.07
C THR A 92 4.14 -16.71 -20.61
N GLY A 93 4.19 -17.01 -19.30
CA GLY A 93 5.27 -17.78 -18.70
C GLY A 93 6.59 -17.02 -18.58
N GLN A 94 6.60 -15.70 -18.82
CA GLN A 94 7.81 -14.87 -18.67
C GLN A 94 8.37 -14.97 -17.25
N TYR A 95 7.47 -14.97 -16.26
CA TYR A 95 7.76 -15.40 -14.90
C TYR A 95 6.82 -16.54 -14.56
N GLY A 96 7.37 -17.73 -14.30
CA GLY A 96 6.61 -18.80 -13.67
C GLY A 96 6.27 -18.47 -12.21
N MET A 97 5.42 -19.29 -11.59
CA MET A 97 5.07 -19.19 -10.15
C MET A 97 6.23 -19.61 -9.21
N GLY A 98 7.45 -19.71 -9.73
CA GLY A 98 8.65 -20.10 -8.99
C GLY A 98 9.50 -18.91 -8.57
N CYS A 99 10.75 -19.18 -8.21
CA CYS A 99 11.71 -18.12 -7.87
C CYS A 99 12.45 -17.65 -9.12
N PHE A 100 12.29 -16.37 -9.47
CA PHE A 100 13.02 -15.74 -10.56
C PHE A 100 13.65 -14.43 -10.09
N PRO A 101 14.88 -14.14 -10.54
CA PRO A 101 15.60 -12.95 -10.12
C PRO A 101 14.99 -11.67 -10.70
N VAL A 102 15.48 -10.55 -10.18
CA VAL A 102 15.24 -9.23 -10.77
C VAL A 102 16.07 -9.15 -12.05
N ASP A 103 15.42 -9.15 -13.23
CA ASP A 103 16.10 -8.89 -14.49
C ASP A 103 16.51 -7.41 -14.53
N ARG A 104 17.82 -7.16 -14.52
CA ARG A 104 18.43 -5.82 -14.55
C ARG A 104 18.84 -5.35 -15.95
N SER A 105 18.51 -6.11 -16.98
CA SER A 105 18.74 -5.71 -18.37
C SER A 105 17.83 -4.53 -18.80
N GLU A 106 18.13 -3.97 -19.97
CA GLU A 106 17.28 -2.99 -20.65
C GLU A 106 16.35 -3.65 -21.69
N SER A 107 16.10 -4.97 -21.56
CA SER A 107 15.15 -5.65 -22.43
C SER A 107 13.75 -5.03 -22.31
N PRO A 108 12.91 -5.07 -23.37
CA PRO A 108 11.56 -4.51 -23.31
C PRO A 108 10.73 -5.03 -22.14
N ASP A 109 10.95 -6.30 -21.80
CA ASP A 109 10.26 -7.03 -20.74
C ASP A 109 10.78 -6.65 -19.34
N ALA A 110 12.10 -6.53 -19.16
CA ALA A 110 12.69 -6.01 -17.93
C ALA A 110 12.24 -4.56 -17.67
N MET A 111 12.30 -3.69 -18.69
CA MET A 111 11.83 -2.31 -18.60
C MET A 111 10.34 -2.21 -18.29
N LEU A 112 9.52 -3.14 -18.80
CA LEU A 112 8.10 -3.22 -18.47
C LEU A 112 7.89 -3.54 -16.98
N THR A 113 8.53 -4.59 -16.47
CA THR A 113 8.40 -4.96 -15.05
C THR A 113 8.89 -3.84 -14.11
N THR A 114 10.00 -3.18 -14.45
CA THR A 114 10.50 -2.01 -13.74
C THR A 114 9.48 -0.86 -13.71
N LYS A 115 8.88 -0.53 -14.86
CA LYS A 115 7.82 0.49 -14.93
C LYS A 115 6.60 0.10 -14.11
N MET A 116 6.21 -1.18 -14.13
CA MET A 116 5.09 -1.67 -13.33
C MET A 116 5.36 -1.53 -11.83
N VAL A 117 6.55 -1.90 -11.34
CA VAL A 117 6.90 -1.72 -9.92
C VAL A 117 6.92 -0.23 -9.53
N TYR A 118 7.39 0.65 -10.42
CA TYR A 118 7.32 2.09 -10.19
C TYR A 118 5.87 2.62 -10.14
N VAL A 119 5.00 2.19 -11.07
CA VAL A 119 3.57 2.55 -11.03
C VAL A 119 2.92 2.02 -9.76
N TYR A 120 3.27 0.80 -9.32
CA TYR A 120 2.80 0.26 -8.05
C TYR A 120 3.18 1.17 -6.88
N PHE A 121 4.44 1.63 -6.80
CA PHE A 121 4.87 2.63 -5.81
C PHE A 121 4.01 3.90 -5.85
N LEU A 122 3.73 4.45 -7.04
CA LEU A 122 2.86 5.61 -7.18
C LEU A 122 1.44 5.35 -6.66
N THR A 123 0.89 4.14 -6.85
CA THR A 123 -0.41 3.79 -6.25
C THR A 123 -0.36 3.80 -4.72
N LYS A 124 0.74 3.32 -4.10
CA LYS A 124 0.89 3.36 -2.64
C LYS A 124 1.03 4.80 -2.10
N LEU A 125 1.66 5.70 -2.85
CA LEU A 125 1.63 7.13 -2.52
C LEU A 125 0.22 7.72 -2.66
N SER A 126 -0.50 7.36 -3.71
CA SER A 126 -1.89 7.78 -3.93
C SER A 126 -2.80 7.31 -2.79
N ASP A 127 -2.59 6.08 -2.27
CA ASP A 127 -3.33 5.50 -1.15
C ASP A 127 -3.23 6.36 0.13
N LEU A 128 -2.18 7.18 0.30
CA LEU A 128 -2.09 8.13 1.44
C LEU A 128 -3.25 9.15 1.44
N THR A 129 -3.80 9.46 0.27
CA THR A 129 -4.92 10.39 0.08
C THR A 129 -6.19 9.91 0.78
N ASP A 130 -6.38 8.59 0.97
CA ASP A 130 -7.50 8.05 1.76
C ASP A 130 -7.52 8.64 3.16
N THR A 131 -6.35 8.69 3.79
CA THR A 131 -6.19 9.21 5.14
C THR A 131 -6.42 10.73 5.17
N VAL A 132 -5.98 11.45 4.13
CA VAL A 132 -6.27 12.88 3.97
C VAL A 132 -7.78 13.11 3.90
N PHE A 133 -8.52 12.31 3.11
CA PHE A 133 -9.98 12.38 3.06
C PHE A 133 -10.62 12.09 4.41
N MET A 134 -10.10 11.14 5.19
CA MET A 134 -10.61 10.85 6.54
C MET A 134 -10.45 12.05 7.47
N VAL A 135 -9.28 12.71 7.46
CA VAL A 135 -9.01 13.91 8.28
C VAL A 135 -9.94 15.06 7.89
N LEU A 136 -10.02 15.39 6.60
CA LEU A 136 -10.84 16.51 6.10
C LEU A 136 -12.35 16.28 6.30
N ARG A 137 -12.79 15.03 6.44
CA ARG A 137 -14.18 14.67 6.73
C ARG A 137 -14.45 14.45 8.22
N LYS A 138 -13.48 14.73 9.10
CA LYS A 138 -13.53 14.47 10.55
C LYS A 138 -13.90 13.02 10.87
N LYS A 139 -13.41 12.07 10.08
CA LYS A 139 -13.57 10.62 10.26
C LYS A 139 -12.32 9.98 10.88
N ASN A 140 -11.70 10.67 11.84
CA ASN A 140 -10.45 10.25 12.47
C ASN A 140 -10.53 8.87 13.15
N VAL A 141 -11.73 8.42 13.55
CA VAL A 141 -11.97 7.05 14.05
C VAL A 141 -11.62 5.95 13.04
N GLN A 142 -11.55 6.28 11.75
CA GLN A 142 -11.14 5.37 10.69
C GLN A 142 -9.61 5.24 10.57
N ILE A 143 -8.86 6.23 11.09
CA ILE A 143 -7.40 6.27 11.09
C ILE A 143 -6.90 5.44 12.27
N SER A 144 -7.05 4.12 12.16
CA SER A 144 -6.54 3.18 13.15
C SER A 144 -5.02 3.01 13.02
N PHE A 145 -4.38 2.45 14.06
CA PHE A 145 -2.97 2.05 13.98
C PHE A 145 -2.70 1.14 12.77
N LEU A 146 -3.56 0.15 12.53
CA LEU A 146 -3.48 -0.73 11.35
C LEU A 146 -3.43 0.08 10.05
N HIS A 147 -4.37 1.02 9.88
CA HIS A 147 -4.47 1.86 8.69
C HIS A 147 -3.21 2.70 8.49
N GLN A 148 -2.80 3.45 9.52
CA GLN A 148 -1.64 4.33 9.45
C GLN A 148 -0.33 3.57 9.22
N TYR A 149 -0.11 2.49 9.98
CA TYR A 149 1.07 1.64 9.85
C TYR A 149 1.15 1.03 8.45
N HIS A 150 0.03 0.50 7.94
CA HIS A 150 -0.03 -0.08 6.61
C HIS A 150 0.28 0.96 5.52
N HIS A 151 -0.42 2.10 5.49
CA HIS A 151 -0.27 3.08 4.42
C HIS A 151 1.14 3.70 4.36
N ILE A 152 1.72 4.04 5.52
CA ILE A 152 3.10 4.57 5.58
C ILE A 152 4.12 3.47 5.22
N GLY A 153 3.94 2.27 5.78
CA GLY A 153 4.83 1.13 5.53
C GLY A 153 4.83 0.70 4.07
N MET A 154 3.66 0.62 3.42
CA MET A 154 3.53 0.24 2.01
C MET A 154 4.11 1.28 1.06
N ALA A 155 4.00 2.58 1.38
CA ALA A 155 4.65 3.63 0.60
C ALA A 155 6.18 3.50 0.65
N MET A 156 6.75 3.25 1.85
CA MET A 156 8.18 3.02 2.00
C MET A 156 8.64 1.72 1.33
N ALA A 157 7.90 0.62 1.53
CA ALA A 157 8.21 -0.66 0.92
C ALA A 157 8.11 -0.60 -0.61
N GLY A 158 7.13 0.14 -1.15
CA GLY A 158 7.01 0.41 -2.58
C GLY A 158 8.22 1.18 -3.13
N TRP A 159 8.72 2.18 -2.40
CA TRP A 159 9.94 2.90 -2.77
C TRP A 159 11.15 1.95 -2.79
N VAL A 160 11.34 1.16 -1.73
CA VAL A 160 12.43 0.19 -1.65
C VAL A 160 12.35 -0.81 -2.81
N ALA A 161 11.15 -1.30 -3.14
CA ALA A 161 10.96 -2.22 -4.25
C ALA A 161 11.33 -1.56 -5.59
N ALA A 162 10.83 -0.35 -5.86
CA ALA A 162 11.10 0.36 -7.12
C ALA A 162 12.57 0.83 -7.25
N ALA A 163 13.23 1.15 -6.13
CA ALA A 163 14.59 1.64 -6.14
C ALA A 163 15.63 0.51 -6.12
N LEU A 164 15.41 -0.59 -5.39
CA LEU A 164 16.44 -1.63 -5.19
C LEU A 164 16.16 -2.93 -5.97
N ILE A 165 14.89 -3.32 -6.10
CA ILE A 165 14.46 -4.60 -6.67
C ILE A 165 13.28 -4.44 -7.64
N PRO A 166 13.39 -3.61 -8.72
CA PRO A 166 12.26 -3.28 -9.59
C PRO A 166 11.91 -4.39 -10.59
N GLY A 167 11.52 -5.55 -10.08
CA GLY A 167 11.15 -6.75 -10.82
C GLY A 167 11.23 -8.01 -9.95
N GLY A 168 11.41 -9.17 -10.59
CA GLY A 168 11.51 -10.45 -9.91
C GLY A 168 10.15 -11.03 -9.49
N SER A 169 10.07 -12.36 -9.43
CA SER A 169 8.78 -13.05 -9.30
C SER A 169 8.04 -12.67 -8.01
N HIS A 170 8.74 -12.55 -6.88
CA HIS A 170 8.09 -12.29 -5.59
C HIS A 170 7.51 -10.87 -5.46
N VAL A 171 8.20 -9.84 -5.95
CA VAL A 171 7.67 -8.45 -5.97
C VAL A 171 6.48 -8.35 -6.90
N LEU A 172 6.61 -8.91 -8.10
CA LEU A 172 5.54 -8.86 -9.11
C LEU A 172 4.32 -9.67 -8.66
N PHE A 173 4.52 -10.82 -8.00
CA PHE A 173 3.44 -11.65 -7.49
C PHE A 173 2.65 -10.92 -6.40
N PHE A 174 3.36 -10.41 -5.39
CA PHE A 174 2.75 -9.62 -4.33
C PHE A 174 2.01 -8.39 -4.88
N GLY A 175 2.66 -7.62 -5.76
CA GLY A 175 2.08 -6.44 -6.39
C GLY A 175 0.83 -6.76 -7.20
N THR A 176 0.83 -7.84 -7.98
CA THR A 176 -0.32 -8.26 -8.80
C THR A 176 -1.51 -8.63 -7.91
N ILE A 177 -1.31 -9.44 -6.87
CA ILE A 177 -2.40 -9.82 -5.95
C ILE A 177 -2.89 -8.59 -5.16
N ASN A 178 -1.99 -7.74 -4.67
CA ASN A 178 -2.37 -6.52 -3.97
C ASN A 178 -3.23 -5.61 -4.86
N CYS A 179 -2.84 -5.39 -6.11
CA CYS A 179 -3.63 -4.61 -7.07
C CYS A 179 -4.99 -5.27 -7.36
N PHE A 180 -5.08 -6.59 -7.42
CA PHE A 180 -6.37 -7.27 -7.56
C PHE A 180 -7.30 -6.98 -6.38
N VAL A 181 -6.80 -7.13 -5.15
CA VAL A 181 -7.59 -6.84 -3.94
C VAL A 181 -7.93 -5.35 -3.85
N HIS A 182 -7.01 -4.45 -4.20
CA HIS A 182 -7.25 -3.01 -4.24
C HIS A 182 -8.29 -2.63 -5.30
N THR A 183 -8.31 -3.30 -6.45
CA THR A 183 -9.36 -3.10 -7.47
C THR A 183 -10.74 -3.38 -6.88
N VAL A 184 -10.90 -4.51 -6.19
CA VAL A 184 -12.17 -4.90 -5.53
C VAL A 184 -12.52 -3.92 -4.40
N MET A 185 -11.55 -3.57 -3.55
CA MET A 185 -11.74 -2.68 -2.41
C MET A 185 -12.17 -1.27 -2.84
N TYR A 186 -11.44 -0.65 -3.78
CA TYR A 186 -11.77 0.69 -4.27
C TYR A 186 -13.06 0.72 -5.08
N PHE A 187 -13.39 -0.37 -5.79
CA PHE A 187 -14.69 -0.50 -6.44
C PHE A 187 -15.82 -0.51 -5.40
N TYR A 188 -15.66 -1.22 -4.29
CA TYR A 188 -16.62 -1.17 -3.19
C TYR A 188 -16.73 0.23 -2.56
N TYR A 189 -15.61 0.95 -2.38
CA TYR A 189 -15.65 2.34 -1.91
C TYR A 189 -16.38 3.27 -2.89
N LEU A 190 -16.14 3.13 -4.18
CA LEU A 190 -16.87 3.86 -5.22
C LEU A 190 -18.38 3.57 -5.15
N VAL A 191 -18.76 2.29 -5.12
CA VAL A 191 -20.16 1.87 -5.05
C VAL A 191 -20.83 2.39 -3.79
N THR A 192 -20.18 2.34 -2.63
CA THR A 192 -20.77 2.83 -1.36
C THR A 192 -20.85 4.36 -1.26
N ILE A 193 -20.18 5.11 -2.13
CA ILE A 193 -20.39 6.55 -2.28
C ILE A 193 -21.61 6.83 -3.16
N LEU A 194 -21.78 6.08 -4.26
CA LEU A 194 -22.88 6.24 -5.20
C LEU A 194 -24.20 5.68 -4.66
N LYS A 195 -24.14 4.51 -4.02
CA LYS A 195 -25.25 3.75 -3.43
C LYS A 195 -24.95 3.42 -1.97
N PRO A 196 -25.28 4.35 -1.04
CA PRO A 196 -25.02 4.19 0.40
C PRO A 196 -25.60 2.92 1.04
N GLU A 197 -26.67 2.36 0.48
CA GLU A 197 -27.32 1.12 0.92
C GLU A 197 -26.35 -0.07 1.02
N TYR A 198 -25.33 -0.13 0.17
CA TYR A 198 -24.34 -1.22 0.19
C TYR A 198 -23.35 -1.13 1.36
N ARG A 199 -23.34 -0.05 2.16
CA ARG A 199 -22.44 0.08 3.32
C ARG A 199 -22.70 -0.97 4.42
N GLN A 200 -23.93 -1.47 4.50
CA GLN A 200 -24.33 -2.50 5.45
C GLN A 200 -24.32 -3.91 4.85
N SER A 201 -23.86 -4.06 3.60
CA SER A 201 -23.82 -5.35 2.94
C SER A 201 -22.76 -6.28 3.54
N THR A 202 -22.96 -7.59 3.38
CA THR A 202 -21.98 -8.63 3.73
C THR A 202 -20.71 -8.56 2.88
N ILE A 203 -20.71 -7.77 1.80
CA ILE A 203 -19.58 -7.56 0.88
C ILE A 203 -18.37 -7.03 1.65
N LYS A 204 -18.56 -6.11 2.60
CA LYS A 204 -17.46 -5.55 3.41
C LYS A 204 -16.67 -6.66 4.13
N ARG A 205 -17.39 -7.64 4.68
CA ARG A 205 -16.79 -8.80 5.34
C ARG A 205 -16.03 -9.67 4.34
N ARG A 206 -16.63 -9.96 3.17
CA ARG A 206 -15.97 -10.74 2.11
C ARG A 206 -14.69 -10.08 1.57
N ILE A 207 -14.65 -8.76 1.48
CA ILE A 207 -13.44 -8.02 1.12
C ILE A 207 -12.36 -8.20 2.20
N THR A 208 -12.74 -8.17 3.48
CA THR A 208 -11.79 -8.41 4.58
C THR A 208 -11.25 -9.85 4.52
N GLU A 209 -12.11 -10.84 4.24
CA GLU A 209 -11.70 -12.24 4.04
C GLU A 209 -10.75 -12.38 2.84
N LEU A 210 -11.00 -11.64 1.75
CA LEU A 210 -10.12 -11.59 0.58
C LEU A 210 -8.73 -11.00 0.92
N GLN A 211 -8.67 -9.94 1.71
CA GLN A 211 -7.41 -9.36 2.20
C GLN A 211 -6.62 -10.35 3.07
N LEU A 212 -7.31 -11.08 3.96
CA LEU A 212 -6.69 -12.14 4.77
C LEU A 212 -6.13 -13.27 3.88
N ALA A 213 -6.89 -13.70 2.89
CA ALA A 213 -6.44 -14.72 1.93
C ALA A 213 -5.22 -14.26 1.13
N GLN A 214 -5.16 -12.99 0.71
CA GLN A 214 -3.98 -12.41 0.07
C GLN A 214 -2.74 -12.62 0.93
N PHE A 215 -2.76 -12.21 2.21
CA PHE A 215 -1.56 -12.32 3.07
C PHE A 215 -1.10 -13.77 3.24
N VAL A 216 -2.03 -14.72 3.32
CA VAL A 216 -1.69 -16.15 3.38
C VAL A 216 -1.00 -16.60 2.09
N ILE A 217 -1.59 -16.27 0.93
CA ILE A 217 -1.07 -16.67 -0.38
C ILE A 217 0.32 -16.05 -0.62
N THR A 218 0.50 -14.76 -0.33
CA THR A 218 1.79 -14.07 -0.52
C THR A 218 2.85 -14.58 0.45
N THR A 219 2.49 -14.88 1.70
CA THR A 219 3.40 -15.49 2.67
C THR A 219 3.86 -16.87 2.21
N ILE A 220 2.94 -17.73 1.76
CA ILE A 220 3.28 -19.07 1.25
C ILE A 220 4.21 -18.96 0.04
N HIS A 221 3.90 -18.08 -0.91
CA HIS A 221 4.76 -17.85 -2.09
C HIS A 221 6.16 -17.37 -1.69
N ALA A 222 6.28 -16.47 -0.72
CA ALA A 222 7.57 -15.99 -0.23
C ALA A 222 8.37 -17.08 0.51
N ILE A 223 7.71 -17.88 1.37
CA ILE A 223 8.34 -19.02 2.05
C ILE A 223 8.82 -20.06 1.03
N ALA A 224 8.01 -20.37 0.02
CA ALA A 224 8.41 -21.28 -1.05
C ALA A 224 9.68 -20.80 -1.77
N GLY A 225 9.80 -19.48 -2.01
CA GLY A 225 11.03 -18.86 -2.52
C GLY A 225 12.23 -19.11 -1.60
N MET A 226 12.09 -18.87 -0.29
CA MET A 226 13.17 -19.10 0.68
C MET A 226 13.60 -20.56 0.79
N LEU A 227 12.69 -21.51 0.58
CA LEU A 227 12.96 -22.94 0.67
C LEU A 227 13.45 -23.56 -0.64
N THR A 228 13.39 -22.83 -1.76
CA THR A 228 13.85 -23.31 -3.06
C THR A 228 15.39 -23.25 -3.10
N PRO A 229 16.09 -24.39 -3.21
CA PRO A 229 17.52 -24.40 -3.49
C PRO A 229 17.74 -23.70 -4.83
N ASP A 230 18.68 -22.76 -4.89
CA ASP A 230 18.99 -21.98 -6.10
C ASP A 230 17.99 -20.84 -6.44
N CYS A 231 17.23 -20.37 -5.46
CA CYS A 231 16.45 -19.14 -5.62
C CYS A 231 17.35 -17.90 -5.71
N GLU A 232 17.45 -17.31 -6.90
CA GLU A 232 18.25 -16.10 -7.17
C GLU A 232 17.56 -14.78 -6.78
N PHE A 233 16.31 -14.85 -6.29
CA PHE A 233 15.64 -13.66 -5.77
C PHE A 233 16.30 -13.20 -4.45
N PRO A 234 16.48 -11.89 -4.20
CA PRO A 234 17.24 -11.42 -3.05
C PRO A 234 16.69 -11.90 -1.70
N THR A 235 17.44 -12.76 -1.02
CA THR A 235 17.01 -13.40 0.24
C THR A 235 16.70 -12.37 1.34
N TRP A 236 17.46 -11.29 1.42
CA TRP A 236 17.22 -10.21 2.40
C TRP A 236 15.80 -9.63 2.26
N ALA A 237 15.26 -9.55 1.04
CA ALA A 237 13.93 -9.01 0.80
C ALA A 237 12.86 -9.98 1.30
N LEU A 238 13.02 -11.29 1.08
CA LEU A 238 12.10 -12.30 1.60
C LEU A 238 12.10 -12.35 3.14
N THR A 239 13.29 -12.21 3.75
CA THR A 239 13.44 -12.14 5.22
C THR A 239 12.70 -10.94 5.83
N ILE A 240 12.47 -9.87 5.06
CA ILE A 240 11.66 -8.72 5.49
C ILE A 240 10.18 -8.91 5.15
N PHE A 241 9.86 -9.38 3.94
CA PHE A 241 8.48 -9.51 3.45
C PHE A 241 7.66 -10.53 4.25
N ILE A 242 8.26 -11.67 4.63
CA ILE A 242 7.53 -12.73 5.34
C ILE A 242 7.07 -12.27 6.73
N PRO A 243 7.95 -11.76 7.63
CA PRO A 243 7.49 -11.23 8.91
C PRO A 243 6.49 -10.07 8.74
N GLN A 244 6.67 -9.23 7.73
CA GLN A 244 5.77 -8.11 7.46
C GLN A 244 4.36 -8.58 7.08
N ASP A 245 4.23 -9.56 6.20
CA ASP A 245 2.94 -10.12 5.79
C ASP A 245 2.27 -10.86 6.95
N ILE A 246 3.03 -11.59 7.78
CA ILE A 246 2.52 -12.24 8.99
C ILE A 246 2.00 -11.19 9.99
N PHE A 247 2.75 -10.11 10.19
CA PHE A 247 2.32 -9.02 11.07
C PHE A 247 1.04 -8.36 10.55
N MET A 248 0.96 -8.12 9.24
CA MET A 248 -0.24 -7.55 8.62
C MET A 248 -1.44 -8.49 8.74
N PHE A 249 -1.25 -9.78 8.51
CA PHE A 249 -2.27 -10.79 8.74
C PHE A 249 -2.79 -10.75 10.18
N ALA A 250 -1.89 -10.67 11.17
CA ALA A 250 -2.27 -10.61 12.58
C ALA A 250 -3.13 -9.37 12.90
N LEU A 251 -2.77 -8.20 12.38
CA LEU A 251 -3.55 -6.98 12.58
C LEU A 251 -4.92 -7.03 11.89
N PHE A 252 -5.00 -7.57 10.66
CA PHE A 252 -6.26 -7.75 9.95
C PHE A 252 -7.14 -8.83 10.61
N TRP A 253 -6.53 -9.87 11.16
CA TRP A 253 -7.24 -10.90 11.91
C TRP A 253 -7.83 -10.35 13.20
N ASP A 254 -7.07 -9.57 13.96
CA ASP A 254 -7.57 -8.86 15.14
C ASP A 254 -8.74 -7.92 14.78
N PHE A 255 -8.61 -7.14 13.71
CA PHE A 255 -9.70 -6.32 13.18
C PHE A 255 -10.92 -7.16 12.81
N TYR A 256 -10.73 -8.28 12.13
CA TYR A 256 -11.79 -9.18 11.69
C TYR A 256 -12.56 -9.78 12.88
N VAL A 257 -11.83 -10.29 13.88
CA VAL A 257 -12.41 -10.85 15.11
C VAL A 257 -13.21 -9.79 15.84
N LYS A 258 -12.64 -8.59 16.07
CA LYS A 258 -13.30 -7.49 16.78
C LYS A 258 -14.53 -6.96 16.05
N THR A 259 -14.52 -6.93 14.72
CA THR A 259 -15.58 -6.33 13.92
C THR A 259 -16.72 -7.30 13.60
N TYR A 260 -16.40 -8.57 13.36
CA TYR A 260 -17.36 -9.53 12.78
C TYR A 260 -17.66 -10.75 13.65
N LEU A 261 -16.76 -11.16 14.54
CA LEU A 261 -16.94 -12.38 15.36
C LEU A 261 -17.36 -12.09 16.80
N LYS A 262 -16.92 -10.97 17.38
CA LYS A 262 -17.34 -10.59 18.74
C LYS A 262 -18.78 -10.07 18.72
N PRO A 263 -19.67 -10.55 19.62
CA PRO A 263 -21.00 -9.99 19.79
C PRO A 263 -20.89 -8.50 20.14
N LYS A 264 -21.64 -7.63 19.44
CA LYS A 264 -21.81 -6.26 19.92
C LYS A 264 -22.51 -6.35 21.28
N ALA A 265 -21.88 -5.83 22.34
CA ALA A 265 -22.51 -5.75 23.64
C ALA A 265 -23.88 -5.07 23.47
N LYS A 266 -24.96 -5.75 23.88
CA LYS A 266 -26.28 -5.13 23.95
C LYS A 266 -26.15 -3.98 24.94
N THR A 267 -26.35 -2.75 24.47
CA THR A 267 -26.65 -1.65 25.38
C THR A 267 -27.87 -2.08 26.18
N PRO A 268 -27.86 -2.05 27.53
CA PRO A 268 -29.03 -2.39 28.30
C PRO A 268 -30.18 -1.47 27.86
N GLU A 269 -31.26 -2.05 27.34
CA GLU A 269 -32.53 -1.33 27.16
C GLU A 269 -32.95 -0.81 28.54
N GLY A 270 -32.90 0.51 28.73
CA GLY A 270 -33.41 1.16 29.94
C GLY A 270 -32.49 2.15 30.66
N ALA A 271 -31.26 2.42 30.20
CA ALA A 271 -30.47 3.51 30.78
C ALA A 271 -30.92 4.87 30.21
N GLU A 272 -31.81 5.56 30.94
CA GLU A 272 -32.14 6.96 30.68
C GLU A 272 -30.85 7.81 30.59
N PRO A 273 -30.75 8.74 29.62
CA PRO A 273 -29.64 9.67 29.57
C PRO A 273 -29.71 10.59 30.78
N LYS A 274 -28.76 10.43 31.71
CA LYS A 274 -28.52 11.43 32.76
C LYS A 274 -28.24 12.77 32.07
N LYS A 275 -29.17 13.71 32.22
CA LYS A 275 -28.95 15.13 31.92
C LYS A 275 -27.82 15.61 32.83
N SER A 276 -26.68 15.96 32.26
CA SER A 276 -25.67 16.75 32.95
C SER A 276 -26.10 18.21 32.90
N SER A 277 -26.47 18.72 34.08
CA SER A 277 -26.45 20.14 34.46
C SER A 277 -25.08 20.77 34.25
#